data_AF-A0A9X6Q632-F1
#
_entry.id   AF-A0A9X6Q632-F1
#
_cell.length_a   1.000
_cell.length_b   1.000
_cell.length_c   1.000
_cell.angle_alpha   90.00
_cell.angle_beta   90.00
_cell.angle_gamma   90.00
#
_symmetry.space_group_name_H-M   'P 1'
#
loop_
_entity.id
_entity.type
_entity.pdbx_description
1 polymer ?
#
loop_
_entity_poly.entity_id
_entity_poly.type
_entity_poly.pdbx_seq_one_letter_code
_entity_poly.pdbx_strand_id
1 'polypeptide(L)'
;MESEQATNIYSGMKKRYPNRKLIPFAKRFDNDDTACFEIDKGSKVQFIHDFTCEGFERRKEFDDFWDWVECAMKEMIDYNRSEKNNNQNHLKI
;
A
#
# COMPACT_ATOMS: atom_id res chain seq x y z
N MET A 1 -7.70 6.46 -17.93
CA MET A 1 -7.08 5.22 -17.43
C MET A 1 -6.47 5.44 -16.05
N GLU A 2 -5.32 6.10 -15.89
CA GLU A 2 -4.70 6.31 -14.55
C GLU A 2 -5.51 7.19 -13.59
N SER A 3 -6.01 8.33 -14.08
CA SER A 3 -6.85 9.25 -13.28
C SER A 3 -8.16 8.61 -12.83
N GLU A 4 -8.71 7.72 -13.64
CA GLU A 4 -9.92 6.95 -13.34
C GLU A 4 -9.65 5.93 -12.24
N GLN A 5 -8.51 5.25 -12.28
CA GLN A 5 -8.10 4.32 -11.23
C GLN A 5 -7.92 5.02 -9.88
N ALA A 6 -7.21 6.15 -9.84
CA ALA A 6 -7.06 6.93 -8.61
C ALA A 6 -8.42 7.36 -8.03
N THR A 7 -9.33 7.81 -8.91
CA THR A 7 -10.70 8.20 -8.52
C THR A 7 -11.51 7.02 -7.99
N ASN A 8 -11.40 5.86 -8.62
CA ASN A 8 -12.09 4.63 -8.21
C ASN A 8 -11.59 4.11 -6.86
N ILE A 9 -10.27 4.15 -6.62
CA ILE A 9 -9.69 3.78 -5.32
C ILE A 9 -10.21 4.73 -4.23
N TYR A 10 -10.09 6.04 -4.44
CA TYR A 10 -10.53 7.03 -3.45
C TYR A 10 -12.03 6.92 -3.13
N SER A 11 -12.88 6.86 -4.16
CA SER A 11 -14.34 6.75 -3.96
C SER A 11 -14.74 5.42 -3.32
N GLY A 12 -14.09 4.31 -3.70
CA GLY A 12 -14.29 2.99 -3.11
C GLY A 12 -13.93 2.97 -1.62
N MET A 13 -12.76 3.48 -1.26
CA MET A 13 -12.31 3.54 0.13
C MET A 13 -13.21 4.45 0.97
N LYS A 14 -13.62 5.61 0.44
CA LYS A 14 -14.57 6.51 1.12
C LYS A 14 -15.91 5.84 1.41
N LYS A 15 -16.38 4.97 0.51
CA LYS A 15 -17.61 4.20 0.70
C LYS A 15 -17.46 3.11 1.77
N ARG A 16 -16.31 2.43 1.82
CA ARG A 16 -16.02 1.34 2.78
C ARG A 16 -15.68 1.84 4.18
N TYR A 17 -14.99 2.98 4.28
CA TYR A 17 -14.53 3.56 5.54
C TYR A 17 -15.11 4.98 5.72
N PRO A 18 -16.44 5.14 5.84
CA PRO A 18 -17.08 6.45 5.84
C PRO A 18 -16.71 7.33 7.04
N ASN A 19 -16.24 6.74 8.14
CA ASN A 19 -15.84 7.47 9.35
C ASN A 19 -14.35 7.87 9.34
N ARG A 20 -13.59 7.44 8.33
CA ARG A 20 -12.17 7.76 8.17
C ARG A 20 -11.95 8.68 6.98
N LYS A 21 -11.09 9.68 7.15
CA LYS A 21 -10.75 10.65 6.10
C LYS A 21 -9.44 10.23 5.43
N LEU A 22 -9.48 9.13 4.69
CA LEU A 22 -8.31 8.54 4.03
C LEU A 22 -8.04 9.16 2.67
N ILE A 23 -6.77 9.50 2.41
CA ILE A 23 -6.26 10.00 1.14
C ILE A 23 -5.24 8.98 0.62
N PRO A 24 -5.63 8.07 -0.28
CA PRO A 24 -4.71 7.07 -0.84
C PRO A 24 -3.70 7.75 -1.75
N PHE A 25 -2.43 7.36 -1.63
CA PHE A 25 -1.35 7.88 -2.48
C PHE A 25 -0.50 6.79 -3.13
N ALA A 26 -0.56 5.55 -2.63
CA ALA A 26 0.07 4.39 -3.26
C ALA A 26 -0.78 3.13 -3.01
N LYS A 27 -0.95 2.29 -4.02
CA LYS A 27 -1.59 0.97 -3.92
C LYS A 27 -0.64 -0.09 -4.42
N ARG A 28 -0.56 -1.21 -3.69
CA ARG A 28 0.14 -2.41 -4.14
C ARG A 28 -0.62 -3.08 -5.28
N PHE A 29 0.11 -3.67 -6.21
CA PHE A 29 -0.50 -4.37 -7.35
C PHE A 29 -0.78 -5.86 -7.05
N ASP A 30 0.01 -6.46 -6.16
CA ASP A 30 -0.07 -7.87 -5.78
C ASP A 30 -1.14 -8.16 -4.73
N ASN A 31 -1.69 -7.14 -4.07
CA ASN A 31 -2.74 -7.28 -3.06
C ASN A 31 -3.56 -5.99 -2.89
N ASP A 32 -4.49 -5.99 -1.93
CA ASP A 32 -5.35 -4.84 -1.64
C ASP A 32 -4.77 -3.81 -0.65
N ASP A 33 -3.48 -3.91 -0.30
CA ASP A 33 -2.85 -2.93 0.58
C ASP A 33 -2.68 -1.58 -0.11
N THR A 34 -3.09 -0.53 0.60
CA THR A 34 -3.06 0.85 0.15
C THR A 34 -2.44 1.72 1.24
N ALA A 35 -1.44 2.52 0.88
CA ALA A 35 -0.87 3.53 1.74
C ALA A 35 -1.69 4.82 1.64
N CYS A 36 -2.08 5.35 2.79
CA CYS A 36 -2.92 6.53 2.89
C CYS A 36 -2.32 7.55 3.86
N PHE A 37 -2.52 8.83 3.55
CA PHE A 37 -2.59 9.85 4.59
C PHE A 37 -3.98 9.83 5.23
N GLU A 38 -4.07 10.22 6.50
CA GLU A 38 -5.35 10.38 7.18
C GLU A 38 -5.41 11.76 7.83
N ILE A 39 -6.50 12.47 7.55
CA ILE A 39 -6.73 13.79 8.16
C ILE A 39 -6.77 13.62 9.69
N ASP A 40 -6.21 14.59 10.42
CA ASP A 40 -6.11 14.60 11.88
C ASP A 40 -5.14 13.55 12.47
N LYS A 41 -4.30 12.90 11.65
CA LYS A 41 -3.24 11.95 12.10
C LYS A 41 -1.80 12.45 11.94
N GLY A 42 -1.61 13.72 11.54
CA GLY A 42 -0.29 14.32 11.39
C GLY A 42 0.47 13.77 10.18
N SER A 43 1.77 13.52 10.34
CA SER A 43 2.67 13.03 9.28
C SER A 43 2.60 11.51 9.03
N LYS A 44 1.86 10.79 9.86
CA LYS A 44 1.83 9.32 9.84
C LYS A 44 1.23 8.78 8.55
N VAL A 45 1.77 7.65 8.09
CA VAL A 45 1.21 6.90 6.96
C VAL A 45 0.43 5.70 7.49
N GLN A 46 -0.83 5.59 7.05
CA GLN A 46 -1.72 4.49 7.38
C GLN A 46 -1.62 3.42 6.30
N PHE A 47 -1.28 2.19 6.67
CA PHE A 47 -1.20 1.07 5.74
C PHE A 47 -2.45 0.20 5.87
N ILE A 48 -3.34 0.34 4.90
CA ILE A 48 -4.72 -0.16 4.93
C ILE A 48 -4.85 -1.35 3.99
N HIS A 49 -5.23 -2.52 4.50
CA HIS A 49 -5.70 -3.61 3.66
C HIS A 49 -7.14 -3.30 3.23
N ASP A 50 -7.32 -2.83 2.01
CA ASP A 50 -8.63 -2.47 1.51
C ASP A 50 -9.56 -3.71 1.40
N PHE A 51 -10.88 -3.49 1.43
CA PHE A 51 -11.92 -4.55 1.41
C PHE A 51 -12.05 -5.44 2.66
N THR A 52 -11.55 -5.00 3.81
CA THR A 52 -11.90 -5.62 5.10
C THR A 52 -12.80 -4.73 5.95
N CYS A 53 -13.35 -5.29 7.03
CA CYS A 53 -14.22 -4.56 7.95
C CYS A 53 -13.43 -3.44 8.67
N GLU A 54 -14.11 -2.31 8.90
CA GLU A 54 -13.57 -1.20 9.70
C GLU A 54 -13.14 -1.69 11.10
N GLY A 55 -11.93 -1.35 11.51
CA GLY A 55 -11.25 -1.84 12.72
C GLY A 55 -10.22 -2.94 12.48
N PHE A 56 -10.26 -3.65 11.34
CA PHE A 56 -9.37 -4.79 11.03
C PHE A 56 -8.45 -4.53 9.83
N GLU A 57 -8.61 -3.38 9.17
CA GLU A 57 -7.91 -2.98 7.96
C GLU A 57 -6.49 -2.48 8.20
N ARG A 58 -6.18 -2.09 9.43
CA ARG A 58 -4.87 -1.52 9.76
C ARG A 58 -3.83 -2.64 9.88
N ARG A 59 -3.07 -2.85 8.81
CA ARG A 59 -1.90 -3.75 8.80
C ARG A 59 -0.72 -3.16 9.56
N LYS A 60 -0.48 -1.86 9.36
CA LYS A 60 0.66 -1.14 9.93
C LYS A 60 0.40 0.37 9.94
N GLU A 61 1.13 1.07 10.80
CA GLU A 61 1.27 2.53 10.81
C GLU A 61 2.77 2.86 10.74
N PHE A 62 3.12 3.88 9.97
CA PHE A 62 4.46 4.44 9.91
C PHE A 62 4.45 5.85 10.52
N ASP A 63 5.53 6.25 11.19
CA ASP A 63 5.56 7.54 11.90
C ASP A 63 5.64 8.72 10.93
N ASP A 64 6.26 8.51 9.77
CA ASP A 64 6.22 9.46 8.67
C ASP A 64 6.26 8.80 7.27
N PHE A 65 6.32 9.65 6.25
CA PHE A 65 6.40 9.24 4.84
C PHE A 65 7.73 8.52 4.52
N TRP A 66 8.84 8.91 5.14
CA TRP A 66 10.16 8.34 4.84
C TRP A 66 10.31 6.94 5.40
N ASP A 67 9.75 6.67 6.58
CA ASP A 67 9.65 5.33 7.14
C ASP A 67 8.90 4.39 6.18
N TRP A 68 7.81 4.89 5.57
CA TRP A 68 7.07 4.15 4.55
C TRP A 68 7.91 3.93 3.28
N VAL A 69 8.60 4.96 2.77
CA VAL A 69 9.47 4.84 1.58
C VAL A 69 10.57 3.81 1.81
N GLU A 70 11.24 3.86 2.96
CA GLU A 70 12.30 2.92 3.28
C GLU A 70 11.79 1.48 3.29
N CYS A 71 10.61 1.24 3.90
CA CYS A 71 9.96 -0.06 3.90
C CYS A 71 9.61 -0.53 2.49
N ALA A 72 8.95 0.32 1.69
CA ALA A 72 8.54 -0.01 0.33
C ALA A 72 9.74 -0.29 -0.59
N MET A 73 10.83 0.48 -0.46
CA MET A 73 12.05 0.28 -1.23
C MET A 73 12.76 -1.02 -0.84
N LYS A 74 12.87 -1.33 0.46
CA LYS A 74 13.47 -2.60 0.92
C LYS A 74 12.72 -3.79 0.34
N GLU A 75 11.40 -3.81 0.43
CA GLU A 75 10.57 -4.88 -0.13
C GLU A 75 10.72 -5.01 -1.66
N MET A 76 10.75 -3.89 -2.38
CA MET A 76 10.99 -3.88 -3.83
C MET A 76 12.37 -4.45 -4.19
N ILE A 77 13.41 -4.08 -3.45
CA ILE A 77 14.78 -4.56 -3.67
C ILE A 77 14.86 -6.06 -3.40
N ASP A 78 14.28 -6.52 -2.29
CA ASP A 78 14.31 -7.93 -1.90
C ASP A 78 13.57 -8.81 -2.91
N TYR A 79 12.37 -8.39 -3.35
CA TYR A 79 11.63 -9.07 -4.40
C TYR A 79 12.43 -9.17 -5.71
N ASN A 80 13.00 -8.06 -6.19
CA ASN A 80 13.77 -8.07 -7.44
C ASN A 80 15.05 -8.91 -7.34
N ARG A 81 15.65 -9.04 -6.16
CA ARG A 81 16.80 -9.92 -5.95
C ARG A 81 16.40 -11.39 -5.89
N SER A 82 15.31 -11.73 -5.21
CA SER A 82 14.81 -13.11 -5.16
C SER A 82 14.40 -13.60 -6.55
N GLU A 83 13.70 -12.78 -7.33
CA GLU A 83 13.29 -13.13 -8.70
C GLU A 83 14.48 -13.37 -9.63
N LYS A 84 15.53 -12.54 -9.53
CA LYS A 84 16.79 -12.77 -10.30
C LYS A 84 17.42 -14.11 -9.95
N ASN A 85 17.49 -14.45 -8.66
CA ASN A 85 18.07 -15.70 -8.21
C ASN A 85 17.24 -16.91 -8.67
N ASN A 86 15.90 -16.81 -8.61
CA ASN A 86 14.99 -17.85 -9.06
C ASN A 86 15.11 -18.11 -10.57
N ASN A 87 15.15 -17.04 -11.38
CA ASN A 87 15.28 -17.14 -12.84
C ASN A 87 16.65 -17.68 -13.27
N GLN A 88 17.72 -17.35 -12.54
CA GLN A 88 19.06 -17.87 -12.83
C GLN A 88 19.22 -19.36 -12.47
N ASN A 89 18.41 -19.88 -11.53
CA ASN A 89 18.35 -21.30 -11.24
C ASN A 89 17.56 -22.08 -12.30
N HIS A 90 16.52 -21.48 -12.89
CA HIS A 90 15.73 -22.11 -13.96
C HIS A 90 16.48 -22.24 -15.29
N LEU A 91 17.45 -21.34 -15.56
CA LEU A 91 18.31 -21.41 -16.75
C LEU A 91 19.46 -22.43 -16.66
N LYS A 92 19.66 -23.04 -15.49
CA LYS A 92 20.76 -23.98 -15.21
C LYS A 92 20.34 -25.45 -15.19
N ILE A 93 19.11 -25.76 -15.57
CA ILE A 93 18.56 -27.11 -15.67
C ILE A 93 18.39 -27.49 -17.13
#